data_AF-C2FTP5-F1
#
_entry.id   AF-C2FTP5-F1
#
_cell.length_a   1.000
_cell.length_b   1.000
_cell.length_c   1.000
_cell.angle_alpha   90.00
_cell.angle_beta   90.00
_cell.angle_gamma   90.00
#
_symmetry.space_group_name_H-M   'P 1'
#
loop_
_entity.id
_entity.type
_entity.pdbx_description
1 polymer ?
#
loop_
_entity_poly.entity_id
_entity_poly.type
_entity_poly.pdbx_seq_one_letter_code
_entity_poly.pdbx_strand_id
1 'polypeptide(L)'
;GSPQTVTFVAGPVDYDKSNLAVTKDGAIANGIDYNEFTATIVDAFVNPIANTSVVFSITNPDGTTATQTITTDANGKSVVQLTSTKAGTVAVDAQVANRSIANSPANAQFVAGPVDYGKSKLVIIKDGAT
;
A
#
# COMPACT_ATOMS: atom_id res chain seq x y z
N GLY A 1 5.11 -3.35 49.76
CA GLY A 1 4.25 -4.02 48.78
C GLY A 1 4.96 -3.99 47.44
N SER A 2 5.02 -5.12 46.74
CA SER A 2 5.61 -5.16 45.39
C SER A 2 4.77 -4.29 44.44
N PRO A 3 5.39 -3.52 43.53
CA PRO A 3 4.64 -2.72 42.57
C PRO A 3 3.80 -3.65 41.69
N GLN A 4 2.51 -3.33 41.57
CA GLN A 4 1.64 -3.96 40.57
C GLN A 4 1.74 -3.15 39.28
N THR A 5 2.12 -3.82 38.19
CA THR A 5 2.08 -3.24 36.85
C THR A 5 0.64 -3.27 36.36
N VAL A 6 0.06 -2.11 36.09
CA VAL A 6 -1.23 -1.98 35.38
C VAL A 6 -0.92 -1.84 33.91
N THR A 7 -1.36 -2.80 33.10
CA THR A 7 -1.33 -2.69 31.63
C THR A 7 -2.68 -2.21 31.14
N PHE A 8 -2.72 -1.00 30.59
CA PHE A 8 -3.86 -0.57 29.79
C PHE A 8 -3.81 -1.30 28.45
N VAL A 9 -4.90 -2.00 28.10
CA VAL A 9 -5.06 -2.68 26.82
C VAL A 9 -5.90 -1.77 25.93
N ALA A 10 -5.52 -1.64 24.65
CA ALA A 10 -6.30 -0.86 23.69
C ALA A 10 -7.70 -1.46 23.51
N GLY A 11 -8.68 -0.59 23.26
CA GLY A 11 -10.06 -1.00 22.99
C GLY A 11 -10.25 -1.63 21.61
N PRO A 12 -11.51 -1.92 21.22
CA PRO A 12 -11.83 -2.37 19.87
C PRO A 12 -11.39 -1.35 18.81
N VAL A 13 -11.13 -1.84 17.59
CA VAL A 13 -10.78 -1.01 16.43
C VAL A 13 -11.86 0.04 16.19
N ASP A 14 -11.44 1.29 16.09
CA ASP A 14 -12.24 2.38 15.54
C ASP A 14 -11.83 2.57 14.07
N TYR A 15 -12.71 2.18 13.16
CA TYR A 15 -12.44 2.18 11.71
C TYR A 15 -12.34 3.59 11.12
N ASP A 16 -13.01 4.56 11.74
CA ASP A 16 -13.05 5.95 11.26
C ASP A 16 -11.82 6.73 11.74
N LYS A 17 -11.19 6.28 12.85
CA LYS A 17 -9.92 6.81 13.36
C LYS A 17 -8.70 6.03 12.88
N SER A 18 -8.86 4.77 12.52
CA SER A 18 -7.84 3.98 11.82
C SER A 18 -7.71 4.46 10.38
N ASN A 19 -6.50 4.44 9.84
CA ASN A 19 -6.21 5.13 8.59
C ASN A 19 -5.20 4.39 7.72
N LEU A 20 -5.46 4.34 6.41
CA LEU A 20 -4.48 3.99 5.39
C LEU A 20 -3.82 5.27 4.83
N ALA A 21 -2.50 5.29 4.76
CA ALA A 21 -1.75 6.38 4.16
C ALA A 21 -0.70 5.86 3.17
N VAL A 22 -0.49 6.62 2.08
CA VAL A 22 0.67 6.44 1.20
C VAL A 22 1.86 7.11 1.85
N THR A 23 2.87 6.34 2.25
CA THR A 23 4.08 6.83 2.92
C THR A 23 5.27 6.97 1.98
N LYS A 24 5.23 6.30 0.81
CA LYS A 24 6.14 6.54 -0.31
C LYS A 24 5.39 6.39 -1.62
N ASP A 25 5.56 7.36 -2.50
CA ASP A 25 4.91 7.43 -3.81
C ASP A 25 5.93 7.78 -4.91
N GLY A 26 5.57 7.52 -6.17
CA GLY A 26 6.35 7.90 -7.34
C GLY A 26 7.50 6.95 -7.67
N ALA A 27 7.45 5.71 -7.20
CA ALA A 27 8.50 4.73 -7.45
C ALA A 27 8.68 4.42 -8.93
N ILE A 28 9.93 4.24 -9.37
CA ILE A 28 10.22 3.86 -10.76
C ILE A 28 9.74 2.42 -11.00
N ALA A 29 9.00 2.20 -12.10
CA ALA A 29 8.50 0.89 -12.51
C ALA A 29 9.59 -0.06 -13.05
N ASN A 30 10.64 -0.31 -12.26
CA ASN A 30 11.78 -1.17 -12.61
C ASN A 30 11.78 -2.53 -11.87
N GLY A 31 10.73 -2.83 -11.10
CA GLY A 31 10.63 -4.05 -10.28
C GLY A 31 11.47 -4.06 -9.00
N ILE A 32 12.17 -2.96 -8.69
CA ILE A 32 13.08 -2.83 -7.53
C ILE A 32 12.65 -1.68 -6.63
N ASP A 33 12.40 -0.50 -7.20
CA ASP A 33 11.88 0.64 -6.45
C ASP A 33 10.41 0.38 -6.08
N TYR A 34 9.99 0.93 -4.95
CA TYR A 34 8.72 0.59 -4.32
C TYR A 34 7.93 1.79 -3.87
N ASN A 35 6.60 1.69 -4.00
CA ASN A 35 5.66 2.51 -3.26
C ASN A 35 5.34 1.84 -1.92
N GLU A 36 4.98 2.63 -0.93
CA GLU A 36 4.73 2.15 0.43
C GLU A 36 3.41 2.70 0.95
N PHE A 37 2.65 1.81 1.58
CA PHE A 37 1.41 2.14 2.26
C PHE A 37 1.52 1.69 3.72
N THR A 38 1.11 2.57 4.63
CA THR A 38 1.07 2.28 6.07
C THR A 38 -0.37 2.36 6.56
N ALA A 39 -0.91 1.24 7.03
CA ALA A 39 -2.14 1.21 7.81
C ALA A 39 -1.80 1.47 9.28
N THR A 40 -2.49 2.41 9.92
CA THR A 40 -2.41 2.68 11.36
C THR A 40 -3.74 2.32 11.99
N ILE A 41 -3.74 1.35 12.90
CA ILE A 41 -4.94 0.81 13.55
C ILE A 41 -4.99 1.29 15.00
N VAL A 42 -6.09 1.94 15.34
CA VAL A 42 -6.30 2.55 16.66
C VAL A 42 -7.70 2.27 17.19
N ASP A 43 -7.86 2.42 18.51
CA ASP A 43 -9.17 2.43 19.16
C ASP A 43 -9.82 3.83 19.15
N ALA A 44 -11.00 3.94 19.77
CA ALA A 44 -11.76 5.18 19.84
C ALA A 44 -11.05 6.31 20.62
N PHE A 45 -9.99 6.02 21.37
CA PHE A 45 -9.19 7.00 22.10
C PHE A 45 -7.83 7.25 21.43
N VAL A 46 -7.64 6.75 20.20
CA VAL A 46 -6.39 6.86 19.44
C VAL A 46 -5.23 6.10 20.09
N ASN A 47 -5.53 5.05 20.88
CA ASN A 47 -4.49 4.13 21.34
C ASN A 47 -4.15 3.13 20.21
N PRO A 48 -2.86 2.88 19.94
CA PRO A 48 -2.46 1.92 18.91
C PRO A 48 -2.84 0.49 19.30
N ILE A 49 -3.34 -0.27 18.33
CA ILE A 49 -3.71 -1.68 18.52
C ILE A 49 -2.67 -2.58 17.81
N ALA A 50 -1.78 -3.16 18.60
CA ALA A 50 -0.78 -4.12 18.14
C ALA A 50 -1.38 -5.50 17.81
N ASN A 51 -0.63 -6.32 17.08
CA ASN A 51 -0.97 -7.71 16.78
C ASN A 51 -2.32 -7.89 16.04
N THR A 52 -2.75 -6.88 15.27
CA THR A 52 -3.98 -6.91 14.49
C THR A 52 -3.69 -7.26 13.04
N SER A 53 -4.36 -8.27 12.50
CA SER A 53 -4.24 -8.65 11.09
C SER A 53 -4.92 -7.61 10.18
N VAL A 54 -4.14 -6.96 9.33
CA VAL A 54 -4.63 -6.07 8.27
C VAL A 54 -4.54 -6.79 6.93
N VAL A 55 -5.66 -6.87 6.21
CA VAL A 55 -5.74 -7.42 4.86
C VAL A 55 -5.66 -6.29 3.85
N PHE A 56 -4.64 -6.32 2.99
CA PHE A 56 -4.45 -5.38 1.89
C PHE A 56 -4.89 -6.01 0.59
N SER A 57 -5.94 -5.49 -0.02
CA SER A 57 -6.36 -5.82 -1.38
C SER A 57 -5.74 -4.82 -2.36
N ILE A 58 -4.91 -5.32 -3.26
CA ILE A 58 -4.08 -4.54 -4.17
C ILE A 58 -4.59 -4.72 -5.58
N THR A 59 -4.79 -3.62 -6.30
CA THR A 59 -5.05 -3.60 -7.75
C THR A 59 -3.86 -2.96 -8.44
N ASN A 60 -3.12 -3.74 -9.22
CA ASN A 60 -1.92 -3.31 -9.93
C ASN A 60 -2.26 -2.47 -11.18
N PRO A 61 -1.27 -1.76 -11.76
CA PRO A 61 -1.47 -0.94 -12.96
C PRO A 61 -2.05 -1.68 -14.17
N ASP A 62 -1.90 -3.01 -14.26
CA ASP A 62 -2.46 -3.82 -15.33
C ASP A 62 -3.82 -4.46 -15.00
N GLY A 63 -4.44 -4.05 -13.88
CA GLY A 63 -5.72 -4.57 -13.41
C GLY A 63 -5.64 -5.92 -12.70
N THR A 64 -4.46 -6.54 -12.59
CA THR A 64 -4.31 -7.74 -11.78
C THR A 64 -4.48 -7.42 -10.30
N THR A 65 -5.08 -8.34 -9.55
CA THR A 65 -5.32 -8.18 -8.11
C THR A 65 -4.45 -9.13 -7.29
N ALA A 66 -3.98 -8.66 -6.14
CA ALA A 66 -3.29 -9.47 -5.14
C ALA A 66 -3.80 -9.15 -3.75
N THR A 67 -3.59 -10.07 -2.80
CA THR A 67 -3.94 -9.88 -1.39
C THR A 67 -2.72 -10.17 -0.52
N GLN A 68 -2.47 -9.31 0.45
CA GLN A 68 -1.44 -9.52 1.48
C GLN A 68 -2.06 -9.33 2.87
N THR A 69 -1.67 -10.15 3.84
CA THR A 69 -2.10 -10.00 5.22
C THR A 69 -0.87 -9.72 6.08
N ILE A 70 -0.84 -8.56 6.73
CA ILE A 70 0.29 -8.12 7.54
C ILE A 70 -0.22 -7.65 8.90
N THR A 71 0.40 -8.15 9.96
CA THR A 71 0.02 -7.86 11.34
C THR A 71 0.63 -6.53 11.81
N THR A 72 -0.13 -5.76 12.59
CA THR A 72 0.37 -4.50 13.18
C THR A 72 1.47 -4.71 14.21
N ASP A 73 2.44 -3.80 14.22
CA ASP A 73 3.50 -3.71 15.23
C ASP A 73 3.00 -3.14 16.57
N ALA A 74 3.91 -2.93 17.52
CA ALA A 74 3.60 -2.34 18.83
C ALA A 74 3.00 -0.91 18.76
N ASN A 75 3.18 -0.22 17.64
CA ASN A 75 2.64 1.13 17.39
C ASN A 75 1.34 1.09 16.58
N GLY A 76 0.74 -0.09 16.40
CA GLY A 76 -0.48 -0.27 15.62
C GLY A 76 -0.28 -0.10 14.11
N LYS A 77 0.96 -0.18 13.61
CA LYS A 77 1.28 0.04 12.21
C LYS A 77 1.50 -1.25 11.46
N SER A 78 0.93 -1.34 10.26
CA SER A 78 1.15 -2.43 9.30
C SER A 78 1.56 -1.81 7.96
N VAL A 79 2.69 -2.25 7.41
CA VAL A 79 3.32 -1.61 6.25
C VAL A 79 3.40 -2.60 5.09
N VAL A 80 2.90 -2.20 3.93
CA VAL A 80 3.03 -2.95 2.68
C VAL A 80 3.86 -2.14 1.67
N GLN A 81 4.87 -2.80 1.11
CA GLN A 81 5.72 -2.25 0.05
C GLN A 81 5.40 -2.99 -1.25
N LEU A 82 5.21 -2.23 -2.33
CA LEU A 82 4.83 -2.76 -3.64
C LEU A 82 5.84 -2.31 -4.68
N THR A 83 6.31 -3.25 -5.50
CA THR A 83 7.10 -2.98 -6.70
C THR A 83 6.29 -3.27 -7.95
N SER A 84 6.68 -2.70 -9.09
CA SER A 84 6.05 -2.96 -10.38
C SER A 84 7.05 -2.81 -11.52
N THR A 85 6.88 -3.56 -12.60
CA THR A 85 7.56 -3.35 -13.89
C THR A 85 6.69 -2.59 -14.90
N LYS A 86 5.48 -2.22 -14.50
CA LYS A 86 4.53 -1.43 -15.28
C LYS A 86 4.28 -0.10 -14.59
N ALA A 87 4.48 0.99 -15.32
CA ALA A 87 4.10 2.32 -14.87
C ALA A 87 2.56 2.43 -14.81
N GLY A 88 2.08 3.28 -13.91
CA GLY A 88 0.67 3.55 -13.71
C GLY A 88 0.26 3.45 -12.24
N THR A 89 -1.04 3.57 -12.03
CA THR A 89 -1.62 3.64 -10.68
C THR A 89 -1.75 2.26 -10.06
N VAL A 90 -1.32 2.14 -8.80
CA VAL A 90 -1.67 1.03 -7.91
C VAL A 90 -2.69 1.53 -6.89
N ALA A 91 -3.74 0.74 -6.64
CA ALA A 91 -4.74 1.02 -5.62
C ALA A 91 -4.67 -0.03 -4.51
N VAL A 92 -4.73 0.40 -3.26
CA VAL A 92 -4.66 -0.47 -2.09
C VAL A 92 -5.82 -0.17 -1.16
N ASP A 93 -6.66 -1.18 -0.90
CA ASP A 93 -7.69 -1.15 0.14
C ASP A 93 -7.21 -1.93 1.36
N ALA A 94 -7.28 -1.33 2.54
CA ALA A 94 -6.86 -1.96 3.79
C ALA A 94 -8.08 -2.26 4.67
N GLN A 95 -8.20 -3.51 5.10
CA GLN A 95 -9.32 -4.00 5.90
C GLN A 95 -8.86 -4.66 7.19
N VAL A 96 -9.64 -4.48 8.24
CA VAL A 96 -9.55 -5.25 9.47
C VAL A 96 -10.90 -5.94 9.68
N ALA A 97 -10.90 -7.23 9.98
CA ALA A 97 -12.13 -8.02 10.18
C ALA A 97 -13.19 -7.82 9.07
N ASN A 98 -12.75 -7.79 7.81
CA ASN A 98 -13.58 -7.59 6.60
C ASN A 98 -14.27 -6.22 6.50
N ARG A 99 -13.72 -5.18 7.15
CA ARG A 99 -14.18 -3.80 7.02
C ARG A 99 -13.01 -2.88 6.69
N SER A 100 -13.19 -2.06 5.66
CA SER A 100 -12.22 -1.04 5.26
C SER A 100 -12.02 0.00 6.35
N ILE A 101 -10.77 0.40 6.57
CA ILE A 101 -10.41 1.56 7.39
C ILE A 101 -10.48 2.84 6.58
N ALA A 102 -10.48 4.01 7.24
CA ALA A 102 -10.53 5.28 6.56
C ALA A 102 -9.43 5.46 5.49
N ASN A 103 -9.74 6.23 4.44
CA ASN A 103 -8.90 6.47 3.27
C ASN A 103 -8.51 5.22 2.46
N SER A 104 -9.32 4.15 2.57
CA SER A 104 -9.24 3.01 1.67
C SER A 104 -10.33 3.11 0.57
N PRO A 105 -9.99 2.86 -0.71
CA PRO A 105 -8.65 2.61 -1.23
C PRO A 105 -7.79 3.87 -1.26
N ALA A 106 -6.48 3.69 -1.08
CA ALA A 106 -5.46 4.71 -1.34
C ALA A 106 -4.73 4.40 -2.66
N ASN A 107 -4.26 5.44 -3.36
CA ASN A 107 -3.61 5.31 -4.66
C ASN A 107 -2.18 5.83 -4.63
N ALA A 108 -1.26 5.11 -5.27
CA ALA A 108 0.11 5.55 -5.54
C ALA A 108 0.44 5.35 -7.03
N GLN A 109 1.40 6.10 -7.55
CA GLN A 109 1.87 6.03 -8.93
C GLN A 109 3.22 5.31 -9.01
N PHE A 110 3.32 4.32 -9.89
CA PHE A 110 4.59 3.91 -10.44
C PHE A 110 4.92 4.75 -11.66
N VAL A 111 6.07 5.43 -11.65
CA VAL A 111 6.52 6.26 -12.77
C VAL A 111 7.31 5.43 -13.78
N ALA A 112 7.19 5.77 -15.06
CA ALA A 112 8.03 5.14 -16.08
C ALA A 112 9.51 5.44 -15.81
N GLY A 113 10.37 4.44 -16.02
CA GLY A 113 11.81 4.65 -16.02
C GLY A 113 12.26 5.56 -17.17
N PRO A 114 13.55 5.94 -17.19
CA PRO A 114 14.13 6.70 -18.30
C PRO A 114 13.82 6.04 -19.65
N VAL A 115 13.60 6.86 -20.69
CA VAL A 115 13.39 6.36 -22.05
C VAL A 115 14.55 5.46 -22.46
N ASP A 116 14.24 4.21 -22.77
CA ASP A 116 15.19 3.28 -23.39
C ASP A 116 15.16 3.50 -24.91
N TYR A 117 16.06 4.34 -25.40
CA TYR A 117 16.19 4.65 -26.82
C TYR A 117 16.52 3.41 -27.68
N GLY A 118 17.11 2.35 -27.10
CA GLY A 118 17.44 1.11 -27.81
C GLY A 118 16.24 0.17 -28.01
N LYS A 119 15.20 0.30 -27.19
CA LYS A 119 13.91 -0.43 -27.34
C LYS A 119 12.83 0.38 -28.05
N SER A 120 13.04 1.68 -28.18
CA SER A 120 12.14 2.57 -28.91
C SER A 120 12.23 2.29 -30.41
N LYS A 121 11.37 1.40 -30.92
CA LYS A 121 11.35 1.04 -32.34
C LYS A 121 10.62 2.10 -33.14
N LEU A 122 11.35 2.92 -33.89
CA LEU A 122 10.77 3.73 -34.96
C LEU A 122 10.40 2.80 -36.13
N VAL A 123 9.10 2.57 -36.36
CA VAL A 123 8.63 1.86 -37.55
C VAL A 123 8.47 2.90 -38.66
N ILE A 124 9.42 2.98 -39.59
CA ILE A 124 9.22 3.72 -40.84
C ILE A 124 8.48 2.79 -41.80
N ILE A 125 7.19 3.05 -42.03
CA ILE A 125 6.48 2.47 -43.17
C ILE A 125 6.95 3.26 -44.39
N LYS A 126 7.79 2.67 -45.24
CA LYS A 126 7.99 3.18 -46.59
C LYS A 126 6.84 2.68 -47.42
N ASP A 127 5.85 3.53 -47.68
CA ASP A 127 4.95 3.30 -48.81
C ASP A 127 5.79 3.42 -50.07
N GLY A 128 6.10 2.26 -50.66
CA GLY A 128 6.70 2.18 -51.97
C GLY A 128 5.69 2.65 -52.99
N ALA A 129 5.80 3.91 -53.42
CA ALA A 129 5.21 4.35 -54.67
C ALA A 129 6.16 3.93 -55.81
N THR A 130 5.61 3.10 -56.70
CA THR A 130 6.16 2.66 -57.99
C THR A 130 6.46 3.81 -58.93
#